data_AF-A0AAE2D397-F1
#
_entry.id   AF-A0AAE2D397-F1
#
_cell.length_a   1.000
_cell.length_b   1.000
_cell.length_c   1.000
_cell.angle_alpha   90.00
_cell.angle_beta   90.00
_cell.angle_gamma   90.00
#
_symmetry.space_group_name_H-M   'P 1'
#
loop_
_entity.id
_entity.type
_entity.pdbx_description
1 polymer ?
#
loop_
_entity_poly.entity_id
_entity_poly.type
_entity_poly.pdbx_seq_one_letter_code
_entity_poly.pdbx_strand_id
1 'polypeptide(L)' 'LFQCKRLGETCHKTIFDRCCGNDVCQLKGLSGKCVRCLGAGDRCLKNRDCCKGKCHLFKCKHT' A
#
# COMPACT_ATOMS: atom_id res chain seq x y z
N LEU A 1 18.52 10.46 -8.21
CA LEU A 1 18.22 9.04 -7.88
C LEU A 1 16.98 9.01 -7.00
N PHE A 2 15.78 8.81 -7.56
CA PHE A 2 14.57 8.65 -6.75
C PHE A 2 14.65 7.30 -6.03
N GLN A 3 15.11 7.30 -4.78
CA GLN A 3 15.17 6.10 -3.96
C GLN A 3 13.74 5.75 -3.55
N CYS A 4 13.23 4.63 -4.07
CA CYS A 4 11.99 4.05 -3.59
C CYS A 4 12.18 3.49 -2.17
N LYS A 5 11.10 3.44 -1.39
CA LYS A 5 11.10 2.94 -0.02
C LYS A 5 11.13 1.41 -0.01
N ARG A 6 12.01 0.83 0.79
CA ARG A 6 12.09 -0.62 0.97
C ARG A 6 10.93 -1.13 1.82
N LEU A 7 10.70 -2.45 1.78
CA LEU A 7 9.71 -3.10 2.63
C LEU A 7 9.91 -2.74 4.11
N GLY A 8 8.85 -2.34 4.78
CA GLY A 8 8.85 -1.90 6.18
C GLY A 8 9.25 -0.44 6.41
N GLU A 9 9.82 0.24 5.41
CA GLU A 9 10.14 1.66 5.51
C GLU A 9 8.88 2.53 5.47
N THR A 10 9.02 3.71 6.06
CA THR A 10 7.95 4.71 6.09
C THR A 10 7.72 5.27 4.69
N CYS A 11 6.46 5.22 4.26
CA CYS A 11 5.99 5.78 3.00
C CYS A 11 4.93 6.85 3.26
N HIS A 12 4.78 7.76 2.31
CA HIS A 12 3.74 8.78 2.30
C HIS A 12 2.95 8.63 1.00
N LYS A 13 1.69 9.07 0.97
CA LYS A 13 0.85 9.02 -0.25
C LYS A 13 1.25 10.10 -1.28
N THR A 14 2.53 10.42 -1.36
CA THR A 14 3.13 11.38 -2.29
C THR A 14 3.78 10.61 -3.45
N ILE A 15 3.96 11.27 -4.59
CA ILE A 15 4.64 10.67 -5.75
C ILE A 15 6.12 10.40 -5.45
N PHE A 16 6.67 11.07 -4.44
CA PHE A 16 8.08 11.01 -4.05
C PHE A 16 8.42 9.83 -3.13
N ASP A 17 7.46 9.36 -2.32
CA ASP A 17 7.68 8.29 -1.32
C ASP A 17 7.03 6.95 -1.73
N ARG A 18 7.25 6.53 -2.97
CA ARG A 18 6.74 5.25 -3.49
C ARG A 18 7.56 4.06 -2.95
N CYS A 19 6.88 2.97 -2.61
CA CYS A 19 7.51 1.69 -2.30
C CYS A 19 8.16 1.04 -3.53
N CYS A 20 9.28 0.34 -3.34
CA CYS A 20 9.99 -0.31 -4.44
C CYS A 20 9.19 -1.47 -5.05
N GLY A 21 9.29 -1.64 -6.37
CA GLY A 21 8.73 -2.80 -7.08
C GLY A 21 7.19 -2.86 -7.04
N ASN A 22 6.66 -3.99 -6.56
CA ASN A 22 5.22 -4.24 -6.41
C ASN A 22 4.70 -4.01 -4.99
N ASP A 23 5.54 -3.50 -4.10
CA ASP A 23 5.14 -3.22 -2.72
C ASP A 23 4.17 -2.03 -2.68
N VAL A 24 3.30 -2.02 -1.68
CA VAL A 24 2.20 -1.06 -1.52
C VAL A 24 2.32 -0.32 -0.20
N CYS A 25 1.96 0.96 -0.21
CA CYS A 25 2.01 1.79 0.99
C CYS A 25 0.74 1.58 1.82
N GLN A 26 0.85 0.88 2.95
CA GLN A 26 -0.22 0.76 3.94
C GLN A 26 -0.28 2.03 4.78
N LEU A 27 -1.16 2.95 4.39
CA LEU A 27 -1.34 4.22 5.10
C LEU A 27 -2.14 4.03 6.38
N LYS A 28 -1.59 4.53 7.49
CA LYS A 28 -2.27 4.69 8.77
C LYS A 28 -2.23 6.18 9.15
N GLY A 29 -3.24 6.93 8.71
CA GLY A 29 -3.30 8.38 8.91
C GLY A 29 -2.56 9.14 7.81
N LEU A 30 -1.54 9.93 8.20
CA LEU A 30 -0.75 10.80 7.30
C LEU A 30 0.51 10.12 6.74
N SER A 31 0.95 9.03 7.36
CA SER A 31 2.09 8.22 6.93
C SER A 31 1.70 6.74 6.92
N GLY A 32 2.52 5.91 6.31
CA GLY A 32 2.30 4.49 6.17
C GLY A 32 3.61 3.72 6.18
N LYS A 33 3.50 2.41 5.96
CA LYS A 33 4.66 1.55 5.73
C LYS A 33 4.52 0.78 4.43
N CYS A 34 5.64 0.54 3.77
CA CYS A 34 5.67 -0.35 2.61
C CYS A 34 5.46 -1.80 3.05
N VAL A 35 4.41 -2.41 2.52
CA VAL A 35 4.06 -3.81 2.76
C VAL A 35 3.93 -4.53 1.42
N ARG A 36 4.02 -5.86 1.42
CA ARG A 36 3.84 -6.65 0.19
C ARG A 36 2.43 -6.54 -0.37
N CYS A 37 1.44 -6.50 0.52
CA CYS A 37 0.04 -6.40 0.17
C CYS A 37 -0.76 -5.86 1.38
N LEU A 38 -1.95 -5.34 1.09
CA LEU A 38 -2.86 -4.73 2.05
C LEU A 38 -3.84 -5.78 2.63
N GLY A 39 -4.05 -5.73 3.94
CA GLY A 39 -5.00 -6.57 4.65
C GLY A 39 -6.44 -6.04 4.55
N ALA A 40 -7.43 -6.82 4.99
CA ALA A 40 -8.81 -6.35 5.00
C ALA A 40 -8.99 -5.06 5.81
N GLY A 41 -9.77 -4.13 5.28
CA GLY A 41 -10.01 -2.81 5.87
C GLY A 41 -9.00 -1.73 5.46
N ASP A 42 -7.83 -2.12 4.96
CA ASP A 42 -6.83 -1.18 4.47
C ASP A 42 -7.28 -0.47 3.20
N ARG A 43 -6.82 0.77 3.02
CA ARG A 43 -7.14 1.58 1.84
C ARG A 43 -6.39 1.09 0.62
N CYS A 44 -7.11 0.64 -0.40
CA CYS A 44 -6.54 0.16 -1.66
C CYS A 44 -6.99 1.04 -2.84
N LEU A 45 -6.25 0.97 -3.94
CA LEU A 45 -6.60 1.61 -5.22
C LEU A 45 -6.88 0.56 -6.30
N LYS A 46 -6.12 -0.54 -6.29
CA LYS A 46 -6.25 -1.65 -7.23
C LYS A 46 -6.48 -2.95 -6.48
N ASN A 47 -7.15 -3.88 -7.13
CA ASN A 47 -7.42 -5.22 -6.60
C ASN A 47 -6.14 -5.95 -6.18
N ARG A 48 -5.08 -5.85 -6.99
CA ARG A 48 -3.76 -6.44 -6.72
C ARG A 48 -3.06 -5.89 -5.47
N ASP A 49 -3.48 -4.72 -4.98
CA ASP A 49 -2.87 -4.13 -3.79
C ASP A 49 -3.29 -4.93 -2.55
N CYS A 50 -4.43 -5.61 -2.58
CA CYS A 50 -4.95 -6.42 -1.48
C CYS A 50 -4.39 -7.84 -1.53
N CYS A 51 -4.03 -8.41 -0.38
CA CYS A 51 -3.52 -9.79 -0.30
C CYS A 51 -4.54 -10.83 -0.83
N LYS A 52 -5.83 -10.53 -0.76
CA LYS A 52 -6.93 -11.37 -1.29
C LYS A 52 -7.40 -10.95 -2.69
N GLY A 53 -6.74 -9.99 -3.33
CA GLY A 53 -7.07 -9.56 -4.69
C GLY A 53 -8.39 -8.80 -4.83
N LYS A 54 -8.98 -8.30 -3.74
CA LYS A 54 -10.30 -7.65 -3.76
C LYS A 54 -10.26 -6.27 -3.13
N CYS A 55 -10.18 -5.23 -3.97
CA CYS A 55 -10.34 -3.84 -3.58
C CYS A 55 -11.76 -3.40 -3.92
N HIS A 56 -12.57 -3.10 -2.91
CA HIS A 56 -13.96 -2.68 -3.10
C HIS A 56 -14.27 -1.48 -2.22
N LEU A 57 -14.84 -0.42 -2.81
CA LEU A 57 -15.08 0.87 -2.14
C LEU A 57 -13.80 1.42 -1.48
N PHE A 58 -12.69 1.41 -2.21
CA PHE A 58 -11.37 1.86 -1.73
C PHE A 58 -10.86 1.14 -0.48
N LYS A 59 -11.41 -0.03 -0.15
CA LYS A 59 -10.96 -0.87 0.97
C LYS A 59 -10.77 -2.31 0.54
N CYS A 60 -9.72 -2.94 1.06
CA CYS A 60 -9.56 -4.37 0.88
C CYS A 60 -10.67 -5.11 1.64
N LYS A 61 -11.26 -6.11 0.99
CA LYS A 61 -12.26 -6.98 1.61
C LYS A 61 -11.66 -8.36 1.83
N HIS A 62 -11.99 -8.97 2.96
CA HIS A 62 -11.97 -10.42 3.05
C HIS A 62 -13.16 -10.92 2.24
N THR A 63 -12.87 -11.68 1.19
CA THR A 63 -13.86 -12.51 0.52
C THR A 63 -14.25 -13.66 1.42
#